data_AF-A0A090XCI9-F1
#
_entry.id   AF-A0A090XCI9-F1
#
_cell.length_a   1.000
_cell.length_b   1.000
_cell.length_c   1.000
_cell.angle_alpha   90.00
_cell.angle_beta   90.00
_cell.angle_gamma   90.00
#
_symmetry.space_group_name_H-M   'P 1'
#
loop_
_entity.id
_entity.type
_entity.pdbx_description
1 polymer ?
#
loop_
_entity_poly.entity_id
_entity_poly.type
_entity_poly.pdbx_seq_one_letter_code
_entity_poly.pdbx_strand_id
1 'polypeptide(L)'
;TLVRPVLEYAKIVWDPYTKTNTTTLERLQRLAARFIFSKYNRTDSHTDLCCRAELPALELRTKLERIKFLFLIFHDIICIKKYNYMDIRIGESTRHRHSVYIRKQSVRNDCFKYSFFPRAITEWNALPSGTVTLTSVNEFVKKRREHSTLPHVVSVEQSRCLSGVLLPPSESIPIIFSLVMLALICIST
;
A
#
# COMPACT_ATOMS: atom_id res chain seq x y z
N THR A 1 23.92 4.09 1.27
CA THR A 1 22.67 3.89 2.04
C THR A 1 21.53 3.59 1.08
N LEU A 2 20.73 2.55 1.34
CA LEU A 2 19.64 2.14 0.45
C LEU A 2 18.38 2.94 0.77
N VAL A 3 18.05 3.93 -0.05
CA VAL A 3 16.86 4.80 0.14
C VAL A 3 15.55 4.04 -0.10
N ARG A 4 15.55 3.10 -1.06
CA ARG A 4 14.35 2.38 -1.49
C ARG A 4 13.75 1.45 -0.42
N PRO A 5 14.52 0.58 0.26
CA PRO A 5 13.99 -0.26 1.35
C PRO A 5 13.41 0.55 2.51
N VAL A 6 14.08 1.65 2.89
CA VAL A 6 13.61 2.54 3.96
C VAL A 6 12.27 3.15 3.60
N LEU A 7 12.14 3.66 2.36
CA LEU A 7 10.87 4.18 1.87
C LEU A 7 9.78 3.10 1.79
N GLU A 8 10.11 1.90 1.32
CA GLU A 8 9.13 0.81 1.21
C GLU A 8 8.58 0.39 2.57
N TYR A 9 9.42 0.32 3.60
CA TYR A 9 8.98 0.07 4.97
C TYR A 9 8.19 1.25 5.55
N ALA A 10 8.74 2.47 5.44
CA ALA A 10 8.14 3.67 6.02
C ALA A 10 6.77 3.98 5.43
N LYS A 11 6.52 3.62 4.17
CA LYS A 11 5.29 3.92 3.43
C LYS A 11 4.00 3.39 4.05
N ILE A 12 4.06 2.26 4.76
CA ILE A 12 2.89 1.66 5.41
C ILE A 12 2.47 2.49 6.63
N VAL A 13 3.47 3.00 7.36
CA VAL A 13 3.29 3.80 8.58
C VAL A 13 3.03 5.27 8.23
N TRP A 14 3.80 5.79 7.28
CA TRP A 14 3.80 7.18 6.85
C TRP A 14 3.26 7.30 5.43
N ASP A 15 1.93 7.43 5.36
CA ASP A 15 1.22 7.74 4.12
C ASP A 15 0.54 9.12 4.24
N PRO A 16 1.23 10.20 3.81
CA PRO A 16 0.71 11.54 3.98
C PRO A 16 -0.59 11.76 3.19
N TYR A 17 -1.56 12.41 3.81
CA TYR A 17 -2.82 12.78 3.17
C TYR A 17 -2.82 14.23 2.65
N THR A 18 -1.84 15.04 3.07
CA THR A 18 -1.72 16.44 2.65
C THR A 18 -1.03 16.54 1.29
N LYS A 19 -1.61 17.37 0.40
CA LYS A 19 -1.08 17.57 -0.97
C LYS A 19 0.38 18.03 -0.98
N THR A 20 0.79 18.83 0.01
CA THR A 20 2.16 19.35 0.14
C THR A 20 3.18 18.24 0.33
N ASN A 21 2.89 17.31 1.25
CA ASN A 21 3.74 16.16 1.54
C ASN A 21 3.74 15.16 0.38
N THR A 22 2.59 14.90 -0.24
CA THR A 22 2.51 14.08 -1.47
C THR A 22 3.36 14.66 -2.59
N THR A 23 3.26 15.98 -2.82
CA THR A 23 4.07 16.68 -3.84
C THR A 23 5.57 16.56 -3.54
N THR A 24 5.96 16.61 -2.26
CA THR A 24 7.36 16.48 -1.85
C THR A 24 7.89 15.07 -2.12
N LEU A 25 7.09 14.04 -1.83
CA LEU A 25 7.45 12.65 -2.16
C LEU A 25 7.51 12.41 -3.67
N GLU A 26 6.59 12.97 -4.44
CA GLU A 26 6.65 12.90 -5.90
C GLU A 26 7.91 13.56 -6.45
N ARG A 27 8.32 14.72 -5.91
CA ARG A 27 9.58 15.39 -6.27
C ARG A 27 10.79 14.48 -6.07
N LEU A 28 10.85 13.74 -4.96
CA LEU A 28 11.90 12.75 -4.72
C LEU A 28 11.89 11.63 -5.77
N GLN A 29 10.71 11.13 -6.13
CA GLN A 29 10.57 10.16 -7.22
C GLN A 29 11.06 10.74 -8.56
N ARG A 30 10.81 12.04 -8.82
CA ARG A 30 11.33 12.71 -10.03
C ARG A 30 12.84 12.80 -10.06
N LEU A 31 13.44 13.16 -8.94
CA LEU A 31 14.88 13.22 -8.80
C LEU A 31 15.51 11.83 -8.96
N ALA A 32 14.91 10.79 -8.37
CA ALA A 32 15.36 9.42 -8.52
C ALA A 32 15.34 8.96 -9.99
N ALA A 33 14.26 9.24 -10.73
CA ALA A 33 14.18 8.90 -12.15
C ALA A 33 15.26 9.61 -12.99
N ARG A 34 15.51 10.90 -12.73
CA ARG A 34 16.59 11.66 -13.37
C ARG A 34 17.97 11.08 -13.06
N PHE A 35 18.20 10.69 -11.81
CA PHE A 35 19.44 10.08 -11.37
C PHE A 35 19.71 8.75 -12.06
N ILE A 36 18.71 7.86 -12.12
CA ILE A 36 18.81 6.53 -12.77
C ILE A 36 19.19 6.66 -14.24
N PHE A 37 18.56 7.56 -14.98
CA PHE A 37 18.83 7.74 -16.41
C PHE A 37 19.93 8.77 -16.72
N SER A 38 20.51 9.41 -15.69
CA SER A 38 21.47 10.52 -15.85
C SER A 38 20.97 11.62 -16.79
N LYS A 39 19.67 11.93 -16.75
CA LYS A 39 18.98 12.90 -17.61
C LYS A 39 18.59 14.15 -16.83
N TYR A 40 19.32 15.24 -17.05
CA TYR A 40 19.17 16.49 -16.30
C TYR A 40 18.69 17.66 -17.17
N ASN A 41 18.37 17.44 -18.45
CA ASN A 41 17.90 18.52 -19.29
C ASN A 41 16.49 18.97 -18.90
N ARG A 42 16.16 20.22 -19.23
CA ARG A 42 14.83 20.79 -18.99
C ARG A 42 13.78 20.28 -19.97
N THR A 43 14.20 19.84 -21.15
CA THR A 43 13.34 19.28 -22.20
C THR A 43 12.97 17.82 -21.96
N ASP A 44 13.66 17.13 -21.04
CA ASP A 44 13.37 15.74 -20.73
C ASP A 44 12.04 15.63 -19.97
N SER A 45 11.08 14.93 -20.57
CA SER A 45 9.79 14.62 -19.96
C SER A 45 9.96 13.72 -18.74
N HIS A 46 9.54 14.21 -17.57
CA HIS A 46 9.65 13.45 -16.33
C HIS A 46 8.68 12.25 -16.30
N THR A 47 7.49 12.39 -16.89
CA THR A 47 6.53 11.29 -17.01
C THR A 47 7.13 10.14 -17.80
N ASP A 48 7.82 10.44 -18.90
CA ASP A 48 8.44 9.43 -19.76
C ASP A 48 9.58 8.71 -19.03
N LEU A 49 10.38 9.45 -18.26
CA LEU A 49 11.42 8.86 -17.40
C LEU A 49 10.82 7.97 -16.31
N CYS A 50 9.70 8.35 -15.69
CA CYS A 50 9.04 7.47 -14.72
C CYS A 50 8.45 6.22 -15.36
N CYS A 51 7.83 6.34 -16.54
CA CYS A 51 7.34 5.19 -17.30
C CYS A 51 8.49 4.23 -17.64
N ARG A 52 9.61 4.75 -18.11
CA ARG A 52 10.82 3.96 -18.40
C ARG A 52 11.45 3.33 -17.16
N ALA A 53 11.34 3.98 -15.99
CA ALA A 53 11.80 3.42 -14.72
C ALA A 53 10.83 2.41 -14.10
N GLU A 54 9.68 2.15 -14.75
CA GLU A 54 8.58 1.34 -14.21
C GLU A 54 8.11 1.84 -12.83
N LEU A 55 8.13 3.16 -12.64
CA LEU A 55 7.71 3.81 -11.40
C LEU A 55 6.28 4.34 -11.57
N PRO A 56 5.25 3.58 -11.15
CA PRO A 56 3.88 4.06 -11.19
C PRO A 56 3.70 5.28 -10.28
N ALA A 57 2.57 5.97 -10.43
CA ALA A 57 2.18 7.07 -9.56
C ALA A 57 2.26 6.65 -8.08
N LEU A 58 2.81 7.54 -7.25
CA LEU A 58 3.03 7.28 -5.83
C LEU A 58 1.75 6.82 -5.14
N GLU A 59 0.65 7.54 -5.37
CA GLU A 59 -0.67 7.26 -4.81
C GLU A 59 -1.16 5.85 -5.14
N LEU A 60 -1.08 5.45 -6.42
CA LEU A 60 -1.47 4.10 -6.85
C LEU A 60 -0.63 3.06 -6.13
N ARG A 61 0.69 3.26 -6.10
CA ARG A 61 1.59 2.35 -5.39
C ARG A 61 1.29 2.30 -3.89
N THR A 62 0.88 3.41 -3.27
CA THR A 62 0.58 3.44 -1.83
C THR A 62 -0.71 2.73 -1.51
N LYS A 63 -1.73 2.94 -2.34
CA LYS A 63 -3.00 2.20 -2.27
C LYS A 63 -2.79 0.69 -2.37
N LEU A 64 -1.95 0.24 -3.32
CA LEU A 64 -1.62 -1.18 -3.46
C LEU A 64 -0.96 -1.75 -2.20
N GLU A 65 0.09 -1.11 -1.69
CA GLU A 65 0.81 -1.58 -0.49
C GLU A 65 -0.07 -1.55 0.75
N ARG A 66 -0.90 -0.52 0.93
CA ARG A 66 -1.81 -0.39 2.07
C ARG A 66 -2.76 -1.59 2.16
N ILE A 67 -3.34 -1.97 1.03
CA ILE A 67 -4.36 -3.02 1.01
C ILE A 67 -3.72 -4.40 1.00
N LYS A 68 -2.55 -4.53 0.39
CA LYS A 68 -1.70 -5.72 0.58
C LYS A 68 -1.39 -5.93 2.07
N PHE A 69 -1.02 -4.89 2.80
CA PHE A 69 -0.76 -5.00 4.24
C PHE A 69 -2.02 -5.40 5.02
N LEU A 70 -3.18 -4.84 4.67
CA LEU A 70 -4.45 -5.24 5.27
C LEU A 70 -4.78 -6.71 5.01
N PHE A 71 -4.53 -7.19 3.79
CA PHE A 71 -4.69 -8.61 3.42
C PHE A 71 -3.80 -9.50 4.30
N LEU A 72 -2.54 -9.11 4.51
CA LEU A 72 -1.61 -9.85 5.37
C LEU A 72 -2.09 -9.92 6.83
N ILE A 73 -2.67 -8.83 7.36
CA ILE A 73 -3.28 -8.82 8.70
C ILE A 73 -4.52 -9.71 8.74
N PHE A 74 -5.36 -9.65 7.69
CA PHE A 74 -6.61 -10.41 7.64
C PHE A 74 -6.38 -11.92 7.67
N HIS A 75 -5.38 -12.40 6.92
CA HIS A 75 -4.97 -13.81 6.84
C HIS A 75 -4.01 -14.25 7.97
N ASP A 76 -3.82 -13.43 9.01
CA ASP A 76 -2.93 -13.73 10.16
C ASP A 76 -1.48 -14.07 9.76
N ILE A 77 -1.02 -13.60 8.60
CA ILE A 77 0.37 -13.78 8.13
C ILE A 77 1.32 -12.91 8.99
N ILE A 78 0.81 -11.79 9.51
CA ILE A 78 1.52 -10.89 10.42
C ILE A 78 0.93 -11.04 11.82
N CYS A 79 1.79 -11.01 12.84
CA CYS A 79 1.44 -11.13 14.27
C CYS A 79 0.73 -9.87 14.83
N ILE A 80 -0.31 -9.37 14.17
CA ILE A 80 -1.15 -8.27 14.64
C ILE A 80 -2.53 -8.84 15.00
N LYS A 81 -2.99 -8.57 16.23
CA LYS A 81 -4.31 -9.02 16.71
C LYS A 81 -5.43 -8.27 15.97
N LYS A 82 -5.90 -8.82 14.83
CA LYS A 82 -6.86 -8.16 13.94
C LYS A 82 -8.16 -7.70 14.63
N TYR A 83 -8.67 -8.49 15.57
CA TYR A 83 -9.91 -8.16 16.31
C TYR A 83 -9.80 -6.97 17.26
N ASN A 84 -8.58 -6.55 17.63
CA ASN A 84 -8.39 -5.34 18.44
C ASN A 84 -8.55 -4.06 17.61
N TYR A 85 -8.33 -4.14 16.30
CA TYR A 85 -8.28 -2.97 15.42
C TYR A 85 -9.41 -2.96 14.39
N MET A 86 -10.06 -4.10 14.12
CA MET A 86 -11.07 -4.25 13.08
C MET A 86 -12.26 -5.08 13.55
N ASP A 87 -13.46 -4.57 13.28
CA ASP A 87 -14.71 -5.32 13.43
C ASP A 87 -15.04 -6.01 12.10
N ILE A 88 -14.51 -7.23 11.96
CA ILE A 88 -14.65 -8.08 10.78
C ILE A 88 -15.99 -8.80 10.83
N ARG A 89 -16.81 -8.64 9.78
CA ARG A 89 -18.08 -9.35 9.61
C ARG A 89 -17.92 -10.37 8.49
N ILE A 90 -17.86 -11.64 8.88
CA ILE A 90 -17.83 -12.77 7.95
C ILE A 90 -19.26 -13.24 7.78
N GLY A 91 -19.75 -13.27 6.54
CA GLY A 91 -21.10 -13.68 6.23
C GLY A 91 -21.35 -13.81 4.73
N GLU A 92 -22.62 -13.99 4.36
CA GLU A 92 -22.99 -14.09 2.95
C GLU A 92 -22.83 -12.74 2.23
N SER A 93 -22.41 -12.81 0.96
CA SER A 93 -22.33 -11.63 0.11
C SER A 93 -23.73 -11.09 -0.13
N THR A 94 -23.92 -9.79 0.13
CA THR A 94 -25.14 -9.08 -0.27
C THR A 94 -24.86 -8.24 -1.51
N ARG A 95 -25.90 -7.66 -2.14
CA ARG A 95 -25.74 -6.77 -3.30
C ARG A 95 -24.74 -5.62 -3.06
N HIS A 96 -24.58 -5.18 -1.81
CA HIS A 96 -23.77 -4.02 -1.44
C HIS A 96 -22.53 -4.37 -0.59
N ARG A 97 -22.32 -5.65 -0.24
CA ARG A 97 -21.21 -6.08 0.61
C ARG A 97 -20.72 -7.44 0.17
N HIS A 98 -19.41 -7.58 0.01
CA HIS A 98 -18.79 -8.90 -0.17
C HIS A 98 -18.76 -9.67 1.17
N SER A 99 -18.48 -10.97 1.09
CA SER A 99 -18.54 -11.92 2.22
C SER A 99 -17.61 -11.61 3.40
N VAL A 100 -16.61 -10.77 3.18
CA VAL A 100 -15.58 -10.40 4.15
C VAL A 100 -15.59 -8.88 4.38
N TYR A 101 -16.75 -8.37 4.76
CA TYR A 101 -16.94 -6.94 4.96
C TYR A 101 -16.38 -6.50 6.31
N ILE A 102 -15.64 -5.39 6.33
CA ILE A 102 -15.12 -4.81 7.58
C ILE A 102 -15.94 -3.58 7.93
N ARG A 103 -16.51 -3.53 9.13
CA ARG A 103 -17.29 -2.35 9.55
C ARG A 103 -16.36 -1.13 9.58
N LYS A 104 -16.77 -0.06 8.88
CA LYS A 104 -16.10 1.24 8.95
C LYS A 104 -16.29 1.83 10.35
N GLN A 105 -15.19 2.26 10.97
CA GLN A 105 -15.24 3.00 12.23
C GLN A 105 -15.80 4.40 11.97
N SER A 106 -16.64 4.90 12.88
CA SER A 106 -17.09 6.29 12.84
C SER A 106 -15.97 7.17 13.36
N VAL A 107 -15.44 8.05 12.52
CA VAL A 107 -14.29 8.89 12.84
C VAL A 107 -14.67 10.36 12.75
N ARG A 108 -14.31 11.13 13.78
CA ARG A 108 -14.51 12.59 13.84
C ARG A 108 -13.24 13.40 13.55
N ASN A 109 -12.07 12.85 13.87
CA ASN A 109 -10.78 13.54 13.69
C ASN A 109 -10.15 13.17 12.35
N ASP A 110 -9.75 14.18 11.56
CA ASP A 110 -9.07 13.97 10.28
C ASP A 110 -7.75 13.19 10.43
N CYS A 111 -7.01 13.38 11.52
CA CYS A 111 -5.76 12.64 11.77
C CYS A 111 -6.01 11.14 11.81
N PHE A 112 -7.08 10.70 12.47
CA PHE A 112 -7.45 9.29 12.51
C PHE A 112 -8.11 8.85 11.21
N LYS A 113 -8.96 9.69 10.60
CA LYS A 113 -9.66 9.38 9.34
C LYS A 113 -8.68 9.06 8.21
N TYR A 114 -7.57 9.79 8.16
CA TYR A 114 -6.52 9.59 7.15
C TYR A 114 -5.39 8.64 7.58
N SER A 115 -5.51 8.03 8.76
CA SER A 115 -4.60 6.98 9.21
C SER A 115 -4.77 5.69 8.40
N PHE A 116 -3.89 4.72 8.68
CA PHE A 116 -3.84 3.46 7.95
C PHE A 116 -5.20 2.71 7.93
N PHE A 117 -5.78 2.42 9.10
CA PHE A 117 -6.93 1.51 9.20
C PHE A 117 -8.20 2.04 8.51
N PRO A 118 -8.69 3.27 8.78
CA PRO A 118 -9.94 3.74 8.17
C PRO A 118 -9.85 3.85 6.64
N ARG A 119 -8.68 4.22 6.11
CA ARG A 119 -8.41 4.24 4.67
C ARG A 119 -8.35 2.83 4.09
N ALA A 120 -7.57 1.94 4.71
CA ALA A 120 -7.44 0.56 4.25
C ALA A 120 -8.78 -0.18 4.25
N ILE A 121 -9.59 -0.02 5.29
CA ILE A 121 -10.94 -0.59 5.40
C ILE A 121 -11.86 -0.04 4.29
N THR A 122 -11.79 1.26 4.00
CA THR A 122 -12.58 1.87 2.94
C THR A 122 -12.20 1.33 1.56
N GLU A 123 -10.91 1.20 1.31
CA GLU A 123 -10.40 0.67 0.05
C GLU A 123 -10.62 -0.85 -0.09
N TRP A 124 -10.63 -1.60 1.02
CA TRP A 124 -10.95 -3.02 1.08
C TRP A 124 -12.43 -3.28 0.79
N ASN A 125 -13.33 -2.53 1.44
CA ASN A 125 -14.77 -2.68 1.24
C ASN A 125 -15.22 -2.27 -0.18
N ALA A 126 -14.40 -1.53 -0.91
CA ALA A 126 -14.63 -1.18 -2.31
C ALA A 126 -14.17 -2.28 -3.29
N LEU A 127 -13.59 -3.39 -2.79
CA LEU A 127 -13.11 -4.48 -3.63
C LEU A 127 -14.25 -5.38 -4.11
N PRO A 128 -14.13 -5.93 -5.34
CA PRO A 128 -15.06 -6.94 -5.82
C PRO A 128 -14.85 -8.26 -5.08
N SER A 129 -15.93 -8.99 -4.83
CA SER A 129 -15.92 -10.25 -4.06
C SER A 129 -14.88 -11.25 -4.55
N GLY A 130 -14.69 -11.37 -5.88
CA GLY A 130 -13.72 -12.29 -6.46
C GLY A 130 -12.25 -11.92 -6.25
N THR A 131 -11.92 -10.75 -5.70
CA THR A 131 -10.54 -10.41 -5.27
C THR A 131 -10.33 -10.70 -3.79
N VAL A 132 -11.39 -10.65 -2.99
CA VAL A 132 -11.33 -10.80 -1.54
C VAL A 132 -11.31 -12.26 -1.11
N THR A 133 -11.84 -13.16 -1.94
CA THR A 133 -11.80 -14.62 -1.70
C THR A 133 -10.44 -15.25 -2.00
N LEU A 134 -9.49 -14.49 -2.55
CA LEU A 134 -8.14 -15.00 -2.82
C LEU A 134 -7.40 -15.26 -1.51
N THR A 135 -6.72 -16.40 -1.42
CA THR A 135 -5.88 -16.77 -0.27
C THR A 135 -4.40 -16.49 -0.50
N SER A 136 -3.97 -16.38 -1.76
CA SER A 136 -2.58 -16.10 -2.13
C SER A 136 -2.31 -14.59 -2.27
N VAL A 137 -1.30 -14.09 -1.56
CA VAL A 137 -0.84 -12.70 -1.64
C VAL A 137 -0.38 -12.34 -3.05
N ASN A 138 0.30 -13.26 -3.73
CA ASN A 138 0.87 -13.00 -5.05
C ASN A 138 -0.22 -12.87 -6.12
N GLU A 139 -1.25 -13.72 -6.07
CA GLU A 139 -2.42 -13.62 -6.95
C GLU A 139 -3.21 -12.35 -6.70
N PHE A 140 -3.38 -11.98 -5.43
CA PHE A 140 -4.03 -10.74 -5.04
C PHE A 140 -3.32 -9.51 -5.63
N VAL A 141 -2.00 -9.43 -5.47
CA VAL A 141 -1.19 -8.33 -6.01
C VAL A 141 -1.25 -8.31 -7.54
N LYS A 142 -1.15 -9.47 -8.19
CA LYS A 142 -1.23 -9.58 -9.66
C LYS A 142 -2.56 -9.07 -10.20
N LYS A 143 -3.67 -9.61 -9.70
CA LYS A 143 -5.04 -9.23 -10.11
C LYS A 143 -5.31 -7.73 -9.89
N ARG A 144 -4.71 -7.15 -8.86
CA ARG A 144 -4.86 -5.74 -8.54
C ARG A 144 -4.03 -4.82 -9.44
N ARG A 145 -2.85 -5.27 -9.87
CA ARG A 145 -2.05 -4.55 -10.87
C ARG A 145 -2.77 -4.53 -12.21
N GLU A 146 -3.33 -5.66 -12.64
CA GLU A 146 -4.12 -5.78 -13.89
C GLU A 146 -5.32 -4.82 -13.91
N HIS A 147 -6.02 -4.68 -12.79
CA HIS A 147 -7.14 -3.73 -12.68
C HIS A 147 -6.70 -2.25 -12.71
N SER A 148 -5.43 -1.96 -12.40
CA SER A 148 -4.88 -0.60 -12.46
C SER A 148 -4.31 -0.21 -13.83
N THR A 149 -4.15 -1.16 -14.75
CA THR A 149 -3.45 -0.97 -16.04
C THR A 149 -4.37 -0.74 -17.26
N LEU A 150 -5.68 -0.48 -17.08
CA LEU A 150 -6.58 -0.16 -18.20
C LEU A 150 -7.43 1.09 -17.88
N PRO A 151 -7.58 2.10 -18.78
CA PRO A 151 -7.11 2.20 -20.17
C PRO A 151 -6.20 3.43 -20.40
N HIS A 152 -4.88 3.27 -20.27
CA HIS A 152 -3.93 3.99 -21.12
C HIS A 152 -2.56 3.30 -21.04
N VAL A 153 -2.16 2.70 -22.16
CA VAL A 153 -0.80 2.25 -22.52
C VAL A 153 -0.35 0.83 -22.10
N VAL A 154 -0.50 -0.05 -23.10
CA VAL A 154 0.46 -1.00 -23.72
C VAL A 154 1.33 -1.91 -22.84
N SER A 155 1.11 -3.19 -23.11
CA SER A 155 1.99 -4.37 -23.02
C SER A 155 3.49 -4.11 -22.90
N VAL A 156 4.08 -4.61 -21.83
CA VAL A 156 5.40 -5.23 -21.91
C VAL A 156 5.31 -6.59 -21.22
N GLU A 157 5.44 -7.61 -22.04
CA GLU A 157 5.68 -9.00 -21.67
C GLU A 157 7.05 -9.07 -21.00
N GLN A 158 7.11 -9.54 -19.75
CA GLN A 158 8.37 -10.00 -19.16
C GLN A 158 8.12 -11.16 -18.19
N SER A 159 8.22 -12.34 -18.77
CA SER A 159 8.70 -13.55 -18.12
C SER A 159 10.14 -13.35 -17.61
N ARG A 160 10.45 -13.97 -16.46
CA ARG A 160 11.74 -13.96 -15.70
C ARG A 160 11.95 -12.64 -14.93
N CYS A 161 11.97 -12.58 -13.59
CA CYS A 161 12.58 -13.50 -12.64
C CYS A 161 11.70 -13.66 -11.39
N LEU A 162 11.07 -14.83 -11.23
CA LEU A 162 10.79 -15.37 -9.90
C LEU A 162 12.08 -16.01 -9.41
N SER A 163 12.87 -15.25 -8.67
CA SER A 163 13.91 -15.81 -7.82
C SER A 163 13.75 -15.19 -6.45
N GLY A 164 13.65 -16.07 -5.45
CA GLY A 164 12.93 -15.85 -4.22
C GLY A 164 13.38 -14.65 -3.40
N VAL A 165 12.40 -13.87 -2.95
CA VAL A 165 12.53 -13.09 -1.72
C VAL A 165 12.11 -14.03 -0.59
N LEU A 166 13.06 -14.85 -0.16
CA LEU A 166 12.99 -15.52 1.14
C LEU A 166 13.04 -14.41 2.18
N LEU A 167 11.90 -14.17 2.84
CA LEU A 167 11.80 -13.29 3.99
C LEU A 167 12.77 -13.83 5.06
N PRO A 168 13.79 -13.08 5.53
CA PRO A 168 14.58 -13.54 6.65
C PRO A 168 13.70 -13.51 7.93
N PRO A 169 13.78 -14.55 8.79
CA PRO A 169 13.16 -14.50 10.09
C PRO A 169 13.98 -13.53 10.94
N SER A 170 13.47 -12.31 11.15
CA SER A 170 14.06 -11.37 12.11
C SER A 170 13.13 -11.24 13.30
N GLU A 171 13.50 -11.98 14.35
CA GLU A 171 13.04 -11.83 15.71
C GLU A 171 13.39 -10.43 16.24
N SER A 172 12.70 -9.38 15.80
CA SER A 172 12.76 -8.05 16.46
C SER A 172 11.58 -7.14 16.09
N ILE A 173 10.45 -7.72 15.68
CA ILE A 173 9.27 -6.97 15.23
C ILE A 173 8.42 -6.38 16.39
N PRO A 174 8.38 -6.91 17.64
CA PRO A 174 7.41 -6.40 18.62
C PRO A 174 7.81 -5.06 19.29
N ILE A 175 9.09 -4.71 19.37
CA ILE A 175 9.53 -3.58 20.22
C ILE A 175 9.38 -2.23 19.49
N ILE A 176 9.73 -2.17 18.20
CA ILE A 176 9.63 -0.92 17.42
C ILE A 176 8.17 -0.62 17.05
N PHE A 177 7.36 -1.66 16.77
CA PHE A 177 5.93 -1.48 16.49
C PHE A 177 5.14 -1.03 17.72
N SER A 178 5.52 -1.50 18.93
CA SER A 178 4.91 -1.04 20.18
C SER A 178 5.21 0.43 20.45
N LEU A 179 6.44 0.90 20.21
CA LEU A 179 6.83 2.31 20.32
C LEU A 179 6.11 3.22 19.30
N VAL A 180 5.92 2.77 18.07
CA VAL A 180 5.20 3.55 17.04
C VAL A 180 3.69 3.57 17.28
N MET A 181 3.10 2.47 17.77
CA MET A 181 1.69 2.45 18.19
C MET A 181 1.46 3.27 19.47
N LEU A 182 2.38 3.25 20.43
CA LEU A 182 2.35 4.15 21.60
C LEU A 182 2.47 5.62 21.18
N ALA A 183 3.31 5.95 20.18
CA ALA A 183 3.38 7.31 19.65
C ALA A 183 2.08 7.74 18.96
N LEU A 184 1.40 6.84 18.24
CA LEU A 184 0.09 7.12 17.64
C LEU A 184 -1.03 7.22 18.69
N ILE A 185 -0.91 6.55 19.84
CA ILE A 185 -1.84 6.65 20.96
C ILE A 185 -1.59 7.95 21.76
N CYS A 186 -0.34 8.35 22.00
CA CYS A 186 0.02 9.59 22.71
C CYS A 186 -0.28 10.87 21.93
N ILE A 187 -0.40 10.82 20.60
CA ILE A 187 -0.87 11.97 19.78
C ILE A 187 -2.41 12.08 19.78
N SER A 188 -3.10 11.06 20.29
CA SER A 188 -4.56 10.94 20.33
C SER A 188 -5.18 11.29 21.70
N THR A 189 -4.37 11.63 22.71
CA THR A 189 -4.79 12.10 24.04
C THR A 189 -4.33 13.53 24.25
#